data_AF-A0A7U3YY57-F1
#
_entry.id   AF-A0A7U3YY57-F1
#
_cell.length_a   1.000
_cell.length_b   1.000
_cell.length_c   1.000
_cell.angle_alpha   90.00
_cell.angle_beta   90.00
_cell.angle_gamma   90.00
#
_symmetry.space_group_name_H-M   'P 1'
#
loop_
_entity.id
_entity.type
_entity.pdbx_description
1 polymer ?
#
loop_
_entity_poly.entity_id
_entity_poly.type
_entity_poly.pdbx_seq_one_letter_code
_entity_poly.pdbx_strand_id
1 'polypeptide(L)'
;MLHFDPAELRAVVAEIRANQCALVLAKDDGVYLMPAVGERDATGRIKHLAYADGCHPQKDDAWYETSRQLVGDDDFGEELALTDSCIERILSQGHELWIHLLPETVYMHVAAVNWVGVADFRCMTARMLQLAEVHYSVCVSQDEFKSWRERAINLLATACHTDCKRAKPADREDYLAMFERLKQRVDSVNPKGALRYPAF
;
A
#
# COMPACT_ATOMS: atom_id res chain seq x y z
N MET A 1 -1.45 4.15 1.55
CA MET A 1 -0.89 2.96 0.84
C MET A 1 -2.05 2.26 0.15
N LEU A 2 -1.82 1.54 -0.94
CA LEU A 2 -2.89 0.83 -1.65
C LEU A 2 -3.11 -0.54 -1.00
N HIS A 3 -4.35 -0.85 -0.68
CA HIS A 3 -4.81 -2.16 -0.24
C HIS A 3 -5.88 -2.66 -1.21
N PHE A 4 -6.00 -3.97 -1.36
CA PHE A 4 -6.87 -4.61 -2.34
C PHE A 4 -7.68 -5.71 -1.68
N ASP A 5 -8.94 -5.87 -2.09
CA ASP A 5 -9.79 -6.94 -1.60
C ASP A 5 -9.12 -8.32 -1.81
N PRO A 6 -9.01 -9.17 -0.77
CA PRO A 6 -8.32 -10.45 -0.89
C PRO A 6 -8.92 -11.42 -1.90
N ALA A 7 -10.24 -11.39 -2.13
CA ALA A 7 -10.90 -12.29 -3.07
C ALA A 7 -10.68 -11.83 -4.52
N GLU A 8 -10.82 -10.54 -4.80
CA GLU A 8 -10.51 -9.95 -6.10
C GLU A 8 -9.01 -10.12 -6.44
N LEU A 9 -8.12 -9.85 -5.47
CA LEU A 9 -6.67 -10.04 -5.62
C LEU A 9 -6.32 -11.49 -5.97
N ARG A 10 -6.94 -12.47 -5.29
CA ARG A 10 -6.70 -13.89 -5.56
C ARG A 10 -7.08 -14.26 -6.99
N ALA A 11 -8.17 -13.70 -7.54
CA ALA A 11 -8.58 -13.95 -8.92
C ALA A 11 -7.54 -13.42 -9.91
N VAL A 12 -7.07 -12.19 -9.70
CA VAL A 12 -6.01 -11.56 -10.52
C VAL A 12 -4.72 -12.39 -10.46
N VAL A 13 -4.25 -12.75 -9.27
CA VAL A 13 -2.99 -13.51 -9.10
C VAL A 13 -3.09 -14.94 -9.66
N ALA A 14 -4.27 -15.57 -9.59
CA ALA A 14 -4.49 -16.89 -10.19
C ALA A 14 -4.33 -16.84 -11.71
N GLU A 15 -4.84 -15.77 -12.33
CA GLU A 15 -4.73 -15.55 -13.77
C GLU A 15 -3.30 -15.22 -14.20
N ILE A 16 -2.60 -14.36 -13.45
CA ILE A 16 -1.18 -14.05 -13.66
C ILE A 16 -0.35 -15.33 -13.68
N ARG A 17 -0.60 -16.24 -12.72
CA ARG A 17 0.09 -17.54 -12.66
C ARG A 17 -0.26 -18.42 -13.86
N ALA A 18 -1.53 -18.48 -14.26
CA ALA A 18 -1.98 -19.31 -15.38
C ALA A 18 -1.40 -18.83 -16.73
N ASN A 19 -1.33 -17.52 -16.92
CA ASN A 19 -0.89 -16.90 -18.17
C ASN A 19 0.62 -16.60 -18.18
N GLN A 20 1.33 -16.84 -17.06
CA GLN A 20 2.75 -16.53 -16.87
C GLN A 20 3.10 -15.09 -17.28
N CYS A 21 2.28 -14.13 -16.87
CA CYS A 21 2.41 -12.72 -17.21
C CYS A 21 2.74 -11.86 -15.97
N ALA A 22 2.98 -10.56 -16.17
CA ALA A 22 3.20 -9.63 -15.06
C ALA A 22 1.89 -9.20 -14.39
N LEU A 23 1.98 -8.75 -13.14
CA LEU A 23 0.94 -7.96 -12.49
C LEU A 23 1.06 -6.52 -12.99
N VAL A 24 -0.03 -5.85 -13.32
CA VAL A 24 -0.05 -4.43 -13.68
C VAL A 24 -0.81 -3.67 -12.61
N LEU A 25 -0.17 -2.64 -12.04
CA LEU A 25 -0.86 -1.59 -11.30
C LEU A 25 -1.20 -0.46 -12.26
N ALA A 26 -2.49 -0.22 -12.47
CA ALA A 26 -2.97 0.80 -13.38
C ALA A 26 -3.76 1.87 -12.63
N LYS A 27 -3.67 3.09 -13.17
CA LYS A 27 -4.58 4.18 -12.87
C LYS A 27 -5.19 4.68 -14.18
N ASP A 28 -6.52 4.65 -14.23
CA ASP A 28 -7.37 5.11 -15.34
C ASP A 28 -8.77 5.41 -14.73
N ASP A 29 -9.80 4.62 -15.06
CA ASP A 29 -11.08 4.56 -14.33
C ASP A 29 -10.89 3.88 -12.95
N GLY A 30 -10.25 4.59 -12.03
CA GLY A 30 -9.89 4.12 -10.68
C GLY A 30 -8.42 3.70 -10.56
N VAL A 31 -8.09 3.03 -9.46
CA VAL A 31 -6.77 2.41 -9.22
C VAL A 31 -6.98 0.93 -9.01
N TYR A 32 -6.34 0.09 -9.81
CA TYR A 32 -6.57 -1.34 -9.77
C TYR A 32 -5.37 -2.17 -10.21
N LEU A 33 -5.42 -3.45 -9.83
CA LEU A 33 -4.52 -4.48 -10.28
C LEU A 33 -5.18 -5.32 -11.37
N MET A 34 -4.40 -5.68 -12.39
CA MET A 34 -4.83 -6.57 -13.47
C MET A 34 -3.66 -7.43 -13.97
N PRO A 35 -3.92 -8.60 -14.58
CA PRO A 35 -2.89 -9.30 -15.35
C PRO A 35 -2.50 -8.50 -16.60
N ALA A 36 -1.21 -8.48 -16.96
CA ALA A 36 -0.75 -7.89 -18.23
C ALA A 36 -1.38 -8.59 -19.45
N VAL A 37 -1.63 -9.89 -19.32
CA VAL A 37 -2.37 -10.70 -20.30
C VAL A 37 -3.54 -11.33 -19.57
N GLY A 38 -4.73 -10.75 -19.73
CA GLY A 38 -5.97 -11.22 -19.08
C GLY A 38 -7.07 -11.62 -20.05
N GLU A 39 -7.92 -12.53 -19.59
CA GLU A 39 -9.19 -12.93 -20.17
C GLU A 39 -10.09 -11.69 -20.25
N ARG A 40 -10.76 -11.55 -21.39
CA ARG A 40 -11.69 -10.45 -21.63
C ARG A 40 -13.12 -10.96 -21.52
N ASP A 41 -13.98 -10.16 -20.91
CA ASP A 41 -15.42 -10.43 -20.90
C ASP A 41 -16.06 -10.13 -22.27
N ALA A 42 -17.39 -10.32 -22.37
CA ALA A 42 -18.14 -10.07 -23.60
C ALA A 42 -18.11 -8.60 -24.05
N THR A 43 -17.74 -7.66 -23.17
CA THR A 43 -17.57 -6.24 -23.47
C THR A 43 -16.14 -5.90 -23.93
N GLY A 44 -15.23 -6.86 -23.90
CA GLY A 44 -13.82 -6.70 -24.24
C GLY A 44 -12.96 -6.15 -23.11
N ARG A 45 -13.51 -5.99 -21.90
CA ARG A 45 -12.81 -5.52 -20.70
C ARG A 45 -12.10 -6.69 -20.00
N ILE A 46 -11.00 -6.41 -19.31
CA ILE A 46 -10.32 -7.42 -18.49
C ILE A 46 -11.28 -7.92 -17.41
N LYS A 47 -11.40 -9.24 -17.31
CA LYS A 47 -12.39 -9.91 -16.46
C LYS A 47 -12.05 -9.82 -14.97
N HIS A 48 -10.79 -10.05 -14.61
CA HIS A 48 -10.35 -9.98 -13.22
C HIS A 48 -9.58 -8.69 -12.98
N LEU A 49 -10.21 -7.80 -12.22
CA LEU A 49 -9.62 -6.59 -11.68
C LEU A 49 -9.73 -6.65 -10.16
N ALA A 50 -8.73 -6.13 -9.45
CA ALA A 50 -8.82 -5.87 -8.02
C ALA A 50 -8.61 -4.37 -7.79
N TYR A 51 -9.67 -3.67 -7.42
CA TYR A 51 -9.59 -2.25 -7.16
C TYR A 51 -8.93 -1.99 -5.81
N ALA A 52 -8.14 -0.91 -5.74
CA ALA A 52 -7.67 -0.42 -4.46
C ALA A 52 -8.84 0.10 -3.62
N ASP A 53 -8.77 -0.06 -2.31
CA ASP A 53 -9.81 0.40 -1.38
C ASP A 53 -10.18 1.88 -1.63
N GLY A 54 -11.47 2.13 -1.86
CA GLY A 54 -12.01 3.48 -2.09
C GLY A 54 -11.78 4.05 -3.49
N CYS A 55 -11.22 3.28 -4.42
CA CYS A 55 -10.89 3.71 -5.79
C CYS A 55 -11.76 3.06 -6.88
N HIS A 56 -12.85 2.37 -6.52
CA HIS A 56 -13.68 1.67 -7.51
C HIS A 56 -14.78 2.57 -8.06
N PRO A 57 -14.80 2.89 -9.36
CA PRO A 57 -15.70 3.91 -9.93
C PRO A 57 -17.20 3.58 -9.91
N GLN A 58 -17.57 2.31 -9.69
CA GLN A 58 -18.96 1.89 -9.58
C GLN A 58 -19.40 1.61 -8.14
N LYS A 59 -18.47 1.52 -7.18
CA LYS A 59 -18.77 1.21 -5.77
C LYS A 59 -18.54 2.42 -4.85
N ASP A 60 -17.58 3.28 -5.16
CA ASP A 60 -17.12 4.36 -4.30
C ASP A 60 -17.46 5.74 -4.90
N ASP A 61 -18.35 6.50 -4.24
CA ASP A 61 -18.78 7.82 -4.75
C ASP A 61 -17.61 8.83 -4.88
N ALA A 62 -16.63 8.74 -3.98
CA ALA A 62 -15.48 9.64 -3.93
C ALA A 62 -14.23 9.10 -4.64
N TRP A 63 -14.36 8.04 -5.46
CA TRP A 63 -13.24 7.30 -6.03
C TRP A 63 -12.18 8.16 -6.72
N TYR A 64 -12.59 9.21 -7.42
CA TYR A 64 -11.70 10.07 -8.19
C TYR A 64 -10.75 10.84 -7.26
N GLU A 65 -11.29 11.46 -6.20
CA GLU A 65 -10.47 12.18 -5.23
C GLU A 65 -9.61 11.22 -4.39
N THR A 66 -10.12 10.04 -4.04
CA THR A 66 -9.33 9.00 -3.36
C THR A 66 -8.14 8.56 -4.22
N SER A 67 -8.39 8.28 -5.50
CA SER A 67 -7.36 7.88 -6.47
C SER A 67 -6.30 8.97 -6.60
N ARG A 68 -6.74 10.23 -6.75
CA ARG A 68 -5.87 11.39 -6.85
C ARG A 68 -4.99 11.58 -5.62
N GLN A 69 -5.55 11.41 -4.41
CA GLN A 69 -4.79 11.51 -3.16
C GLN A 69 -3.78 10.36 -2.99
N LEU A 70 -4.11 9.16 -3.47
CA LEU A 70 -3.26 7.98 -3.28
C LEU A 70 -2.11 7.89 -4.28
N VAL A 71 -2.34 8.25 -5.54
CA VAL A 71 -1.37 8.02 -6.63
C VAL A 71 -1.13 9.23 -7.55
N GLY A 72 -1.69 10.40 -7.25
CA GLY A 72 -1.57 11.60 -8.08
C GLY A 72 -2.60 11.66 -9.21
N ASP A 73 -2.49 12.64 -10.10
CA ASP A 73 -3.52 12.94 -11.11
C ASP A 73 -3.28 12.25 -12.47
N ASP A 74 -2.04 11.87 -12.78
CA ASP A 74 -1.68 11.28 -14.07
C ASP A 74 -2.09 9.80 -14.18
N ASP A 75 -2.56 9.39 -15.36
CA ASP A 75 -2.81 7.99 -15.71
C ASP A 75 -1.49 7.24 -15.92
N PHE A 76 -1.45 5.98 -15.49
CA PHE A 76 -0.25 5.15 -15.64
C PHE A 76 -0.58 3.65 -15.64
N GLY A 77 0.41 2.85 -16.06
CA GLY A 77 0.40 1.40 -15.94
C GLY A 77 1.81 0.89 -15.65
N GLU A 78 2.02 0.37 -14.45
CA GLU A 78 3.31 -0.14 -13.97
C GLU A 78 3.28 -1.66 -13.87
N GLU A 79 4.23 -2.33 -14.54
CA GLU A 79 4.42 -3.77 -14.40
C GLU A 79 5.16 -4.10 -13.10
N LEU A 80 4.55 -4.95 -12.28
CA LEU A 80 5.04 -5.42 -11.00
C LEU A 80 5.35 -6.92 -11.07
N ALA A 81 6.54 -7.29 -10.61
CA ALA A 81 6.97 -8.68 -10.57
C ALA A 81 6.71 -9.30 -9.20
N LEU A 82 5.70 -10.17 -9.10
CA LEU A 82 5.53 -11.02 -7.92
C LEU A 82 6.49 -12.21 -8.01
N THR A 83 7.18 -12.51 -6.91
CA THR A 83 7.94 -13.76 -6.80
C THR A 83 6.99 -14.95 -6.69
N ASP A 84 7.43 -16.15 -7.08
CA ASP A 84 6.64 -17.39 -6.92
C ASP A 84 6.18 -17.61 -5.46
N SER A 85 7.02 -17.21 -4.50
CA SER A 85 6.69 -17.26 -3.07
C SER A 85 5.53 -16.32 -2.71
N CYS A 86 5.51 -15.11 -3.26
CA CYS A 86 4.39 -14.18 -3.08
C CYS A 86 3.10 -14.73 -3.71
N ILE A 87 3.18 -15.26 -4.93
CA ILE A 87 2.04 -15.87 -5.62
C ILE A 87 1.46 -17.00 -4.79
N GLU A 88 2.28 -17.92 -4.30
CA GLU A 88 1.82 -19.05 -3.48
C GLU A 88 1.20 -18.60 -2.16
N ARG A 89 1.77 -17.59 -1.49
CA ARG A 89 1.23 -17.03 -0.25
C ARG A 89 -0.16 -16.43 -0.45
N ILE A 90 -0.37 -15.66 -1.52
CA ILE A 90 -1.68 -15.06 -1.84
C ILE A 90 -2.68 -16.18 -2.18
N LEU A 91 -2.30 -17.13 -3.04
CA LEU A 91 -3.20 -18.16 -3.55
C LEU A 91 -3.49 -19.30 -2.58
N SER A 92 -2.64 -19.57 -1.59
CA SER A 92 -2.83 -20.73 -0.72
C SER A 92 -2.97 -20.36 0.75
N GLN A 93 -2.48 -19.19 1.17
CA GLN A 93 -2.40 -18.81 2.58
C GLN A 93 -3.22 -17.55 2.92
N GLY A 94 -3.95 -17.00 1.96
CA GLY A 94 -4.81 -15.83 2.16
C GLY A 94 -4.03 -14.58 2.59
N HIS A 95 -2.78 -14.45 2.15
CA HIS A 95 -2.01 -13.23 2.40
C HIS A 95 -2.58 -12.06 1.61
N GLU A 96 -2.55 -10.89 2.23
CA GLU A 96 -2.94 -9.62 1.62
C GLU A 96 -1.74 -9.00 0.89
N LEU A 97 -2.03 -8.11 -0.05
CA LEU A 97 -1.04 -7.29 -0.73
C LEU A 97 -1.31 -5.83 -0.41
N TRP A 98 -0.30 -5.16 0.13
CA TRP A 98 -0.25 -3.71 0.23
C TRP A 98 0.83 -3.16 -0.69
N ILE A 99 0.55 -2.05 -1.37
CA ILE A 99 1.52 -1.36 -2.22
C ILE A 99 1.78 0.05 -1.66
N HIS A 100 3.05 0.34 -1.39
CA HIS A 100 3.53 1.68 -1.10
C HIS A 100 4.18 2.26 -2.36
N LEU A 101 3.43 3.10 -3.05
CA LEU A 101 3.92 3.83 -4.22
C LEU A 101 4.68 5.07 -3.74
N LEU A 102 6.01 5.07 -3.91
CA LEU A 102 6.85 6.25 -3.74
C LEU A 102 7.37 6.67 -5.12
N PRO A 103 7.67 7.95 -5.37
CA PRO A 103 7.98 8.40 -6.74
C PRO A 103 9.27 7.80 -7.33
N GLU A 104 10.09 7.12 -6.53
CA GLU A 104 11.31 6.45 -6.97
C GLU A 104 11.21 4.93 -6.95
N THR A 105 10.25 4.37 -6.22
CA THR A 105 10.23 2.95 -5.90
C THR A 105 8.84 2.50 -5.49
N VAL A 106 8.40 1.39 -6.05
CA VAL A 106 7.20 0.67 -5.61
C VAL A 106 7.61 -0.39 -4.59
N TYR A 107 7.07 -0.32 -3.37
CA TYR A 107 7.23 -1.39 -2.38
C TYR A 107 5.97 -2.24 -2.32
N MET A 108 6.13 -3.56 -2.44
CA MET A 108 5.05 -4.53 -2.28
C MET A 108 5.22 -5.27 -0.95
N HIS A 109 4.15 -5.32 -0.16
CA HIS A 109 4.13 -5.97 1.14
C HIS A 109 3.10 -7.09 1.12
N VAL A 110 3.57 -8.34 0.96
CA VAL A 110 2.73 -9.55 0.98
C VAL A 110 2.89 -10.26 2.32
N ALA A 111 1.84 -10.24 3.14
CA ALA A 111 1.82 -10.91 4.43
C ALA A 111 0.38 -11.23 4.86
N ALA A 112 0.25 -12.09 5.87
CA ALA A 112 -1.02 -12.28 6.56
C ALA A 112 -1.22 -11.17 7.60
N VAL A 113 -2.48 -10.84 7.88
CA VAL A 113 -2.83 -9.93 8.98
C VAL A 113 -2.31 -10.48 10.30
N ASN A 114 -1.45 -9.69 10.95
CA ASN A 114 -0.94 -9.92 12.28
C ASN A 114 -1.93 -9.35 13.31
N TRP A 115 -2.72 -10.23 13.90
CA TRP A 115 -3.69 -9.88 14.94
C TRP A 115 -3.00 -9.70 16.30
N VAL A 116 -3.00 -8.46 16.80
CA VAL A 116 -2.33 -8.10 18.05
C VAL A 116 -3.30 -7.73 19.17
N GLY A 117 -2.79 -7.71 20.40
CA GLY A 117 -3.52 -7.18 21.55
C GLY A 117 -3.65 -5.65 21.50
N VAL A 118 -4.60 -5.08 22.25
CA VAL A 118 -4.81 -3.61 22.29
C VAL A 118 -3.55 -2.86 22.72
N ALA A 119 -2.78 -3.43 23.66
CA ALA A 119 -1.53 -2.83 24.12
C ALA A 119 -0.49 -2.73 22.98
N ASP A 120 -0.32 -3.79 22.20
CA ASP A 120 0.62 -3.82 21.08
C ASP A 120 0.15 -2.93 19.92
N PHE A 121 -1.16 -2.86 19.68
CA PHE A 121 -1.75 -1.96 18.68
C PHE A 121 -1.47 -0.49 19.01
N ARG A 122 -1.65 -0.09 20.27
CA ARG A 122 -1.28 1.24 20.77
C ARG A 122 0.22 1.48 20.77
N CYS A 123 1.02 0.45 21.07
CA CYS A 123 2.47 0.52 20.97
C CYS A 123 2.92 0.79 19.53
N MET A 124 2.32 0.12 18.54
CA MET A 124 2.56 0.39 17.12
C MET A 124 2.21 1.83 16.76
N THR A 125 1.06 2.31 17.22
CA THR A 125 0.61 3.72 17.04
C THR A 125 1.63 4.70 17.60
N ALA A 126 2.08 4.48 18.85
CA ALA A 126 3.08 5.33 19.50
C ALA A 126 4.44 5.31 18.77
N ARG A 127 4.85 4.15 18.23
CA ARG A 127 6.07 4.04 17.43
C ARG A 127 5.96 4.84 16.13
N MET A 128 4.81 4.81 15.46
CA MET A 128 4.58 5.62 14.25
C MET A 128 4.67 7.12 14.58
N LEU A 129 4.03 7.57 15.66
CA LEU A 129 4.13 8.95 16.16
C LEU A 129 5.58 9.35 16.46
N GLN A 130 6.32 8.49 17.18
CA GLN A 130 7.71 8.77 17.54
C GLN A 130 8.61 8.91 16.29
N LEU A 131 8.42 8.06 15.28
CA LEU A 131 9.16 8.21 14.02
C LEU A 131 8.75 9.46 13.25
N ALA A 132 7.45 9.78 13.20
CA ALA A 132 6.91 10.86 12.39
C ALA A 132 7.23 12.26 12.93
N GLU A 133 7.32 12.43 14.26
CA GLU A 133 7.53 13.74 14.89
C GLU A 133 8.89 13.85 15.56
N VAL A 134 9.23 12.92 16.45
CA VAL A 134 10.45 13.04 17.27
C VAL A 134 11.69 12.72 16.45
N HIS A 135 11.76 11.52 15.85
CA HIS A 135 12.95 11.13 15.10
C HIS A 135 13.14 11.93 13.82
N TYR A 136 12.04 12.30 13.15
CA TYR A 136 12.09 13.13 11.96
C TYR A 136 12.69 14.51 12.26
N SER A 137 12.25 15.17 13.34
CA SER A 137 12.67 16.54 13.66
C SER A 137 14.12 16.68 14.10
N VAL A 138 14.75 15.59 14.58
CA VAL A 138 16.14 15.59 15.03
C VAL A 138 17.14 15.17 13.94
N CYS A 139 16.68 14.75 12.76
CA CYS A 139 17.56 14.49 11.63
C CYS A 139 18.13 15.81 11.10
N VAL A 140 19.46 15.90 11.01
CA VAL A 140 20.18 17.11 10.56
C VAL A 140 21.00 16.88 9.29
N SER A 141 21.17 15.63 8.87
CA SER A 141 21.95 15.25 7.69
C SER A 141 21.17 14.34 6.74
N GLN A 142 21.62 14.27 5.47
CA GLN A 142 21.04 13.36 4.49
C GLN A 142 21.20 11.89 4.91
N ASP A 143 22.32 11.51 5.51
CA ASP A 143 22.54 10.12 5.96
C ASP A 143 21.58 9.73 7.10
N GLU A 144 21.29 10.66 8.02
CA GLU A 144 20.28 10.46 9.06
C GLU A 144 18.87 10.37 8.46
N PHE A 145 18.50 11.27 7.55
CA PHE A 145 17.20 11.20 6.86
C PHE A 145 17.04 9.93 6.05
N LYS A 146 18.10 9.46 5.39
CA LYS A 146 18.12 8.18 4.67
C LYS A 146 17.86 7.01 5.62
N SER A 147 18.59 6.95 6.73
CA SER A 147 18.46 5.90 7.74
C SER A 147 17.08 5.93 8.42
N TRP A 148 16.56 7.14 8.71
CA TRP A 148 15.24 7.36 9.24
C TRP A 148 14.15 6.88 8.27
N ARG A 149 14.26 7.24 6.98
CA ARG A 149 13.29 6.90 5.94
C ARG A 149 13.18 5.39 5.77
N GLU A 150 14.31 4.68 5.75
CA GLU A 150 14.33 3.21 5.69
C GLU A 150 13.60 2.58 6.89
N ARG A 151 13.88 3.07 8.11
CA ARG A 151 13.19 2.61 9.32
C ARG A 151 11.69 2.89 9.30
N ALA A 152 11.29 4.05 8.77
CA ALA A 152 9.90 4.45 8.64
C ALA A 152 9.14 3.57 7.63
N ILE A 153 9.73 3.31 6.46
CA ILE A 153 9.17 2.39 5.45
C ILE A 153 9.00 0.99 6.03
N ASN A 154 10.01 0.47 6.74
CA ASN A 154 9.93 -0.84 7.37
C ASN A 154 8.85 -0.91 8.48
N LEU A 155 8.64 0.19 9.21
CA LEU A 155 7.56 0.27 10.20
C LEU A 155 6.19 0.29 9.52
N LEU A 156 6.01 1.08 8.45
CA LEU A 156 4.77 1.12 7.67
C LEU A 156 4.46 -0.25 7.05
N ALA A 157 5.46 -0.95 6.53
CA ALA A 157 5.34 -2.31 5.99
C ALA A 157 4.85 -3.33 7.03
N THR A 158 5.20 -3.12 8.30
CA THR A 158 4.69 -3.97 9.40
C THR A 158 3.30 -3.51 9.84
N ALA A 159 3.10 -2.19 9.92
CA ALA A 159 1.88 -1.56 10.38
C ALA A 159 0.70 -1.85 9.44
N CYS A 160 0.90 -1.85 8.12
CA CYS A 160 -0.18 -2.11 7.16
C CYS A 160 -0.81 -3.51 7.31
N HIS A 161 -0.06 -4.45 7.89
CA HIS A 161 -0.54 -5.81 8.19
C HIS A 161 -0.91 -6.01 9.67
N THR A 162 -0.95 -4.96 10.50
CA THR A 162 -1.23 -5.09 11.94
C THR A 162 -2.65 -4.63 12.26
N ASP A 163 -3.47 -5.51 12.82
CA ASP A 163 -4.83 -5.16 13.26
C ASP A 163 -5.13 -5.72 14.66
N CYS A 164 -6.15 -5.18 15.31
CA CYS A 164 -6.57 -5.54 16.65
C CYS A 164 -8.10 -5.68 16.74
N LYS A 165 -8.59 -6.91 16.89
CA LYS A 165 -10.04 -7.21 17.02
C LYS A 165 -10.76 -6.44 18.15
N ARG A 166 -10.03 -6.02 19.18
CA ARG A 166 -10.56 -5.39 20.40
C ARG A 166 -10.25 -3.89 20.52
N ALA A 167 -9.61 -3.30 19.51
CA ALA A 167 -9.36 -1.86 19.48
C ALA A 167 -10.69 -1.09 19.43
N LYS A 168 -10.79 -0.02 20.23
CA LYS A 168 -11.96 0.87 20.19
C LYS A 168 -11.91 1.74 18.92
N PRO A 169 -13.03 2.34 18.49
CA PRO A 169 -13.03 3.27 17.36
C PRO A 169 -11.94 4.37 17.47
N ALA A 170 -11.79 4.99 18.65
CA ALA A 170 -10.74 5.98 18.88
C ALA A 170 -9.31 5.42 18.70
N ASP A 171 -9.05 4.17 19.13
CA ASP A 171 -7.73 3.55 18.92
C ASP A 171 -7.45 3.36 17.42
N ARG A 172 -8.48 3.07 16.62
CA ARG A 172 -8.38 2.88 15.16
C ARG A 172 -8.17 4.21 14.44
N GLU A 173 -8.90 5.25 14.84
CA GLU A 173 -8.72 6.61 14.33
C GLU A 173 -7.30 7.11 14.60
N ASP A 174 -6.79 6.95 15.83
CA ASP A 174 -5.42 7.31 16.20
C ASP A 174 -4.39 6.52 15.37
N TYR A 175 -4.62 5.21 15.18
CA TYR A 175 -3.73 4.36 14.38
C TYR A 175 -3.64 4.85 12.93
N LEU A 176 -4.80 5.07 12.29
CA LEU A 176 -4.88 5.54 10.90
C LEU A 176 -4.27 6.93 10.76
N ALA A 177 -4.55 7.85 11.69
CA ALA A 177 -3.97 9.18 11.69
C ALA A 177 -2.43 9.15 11.77
N MET A 178 -1.87 8.30 12.64
CA MET A 178 -0.41 8.17 12.77
C MET A 178 0.23 7.43 11.59
N PHE A 179 -0.48 6.47 11.00
CA PHE A 179 -0.04 5.80 9.77
C PHE A 179 0.09 6.80 8.62
N GLU A 180 -0.96 7.58 8.35
CA GLU A 180 -0.95 8.60 7.30
C GLU A 180 0.07 9.70 7.58
N ARG A 181 0.22 10.10 8.84
CA ARG A 181 1.23 11.09 9.23
C ARG A 181 2.64 10.60 8.95
N LEU A 182 2.97 9.36 9.31
CA LEU A 182 4.28 8.78 9.04
C LEU A 182 4.51 8.61 7.53
N LYS A 183 3.49 8.18 6.78
CA LYS A 183 3.54 8.07 5.32
C LYS A 183 3.90 9.42 4.68
N GLN A 184 3.18 10.49 5.01
CA GLN A 184 3.46 11.84 4.49
C GLN A 184 4.91 12.30 4.78
N ARG A 185 5.45 11.97 5.96
CA ARG A 185 6.86 12.24 6.26
C ARG A 185 7.79 11.44 5.37
N VAL A 186 7.52 10.17 5.14
CA VAL A 186 8.32 9.31 4.23
C VAL A 186 8.31 9.88 2.82
N ASP A 187 7.17 10.37 2.34
CA ASP A 187 7.00 10.95 1.01
C ASP A 187 7.81 12.26 0.85
N SER A 188 8.04 12.98 1.95
CA SER A 188 8.86 14.20 1.97
C SER A 188 10.37 13.94 1.93
N VAL A 189 10.84 12.69 1.97
CA VAL A 189 12.27 12.34 1.96
C VAL A 189 12.52 11.36 0.82
N ASN A 190 13.53 11.61 -0.02
CA ASN A 190 13.90 10.67 -1.09
C ASN A 190 14.84 9.55 -0.59
N PRO A 191 15.13 8.50 -1.39
CA PRO A 191 16.07 7.43 -1.03
C PRO A 191 17.50 7.87 -0.70
N LYS A 192 17.90 9.07 -1.12
CA LYS A 192 19.21 9.66 -0.80
C LYS A 192 19.18 10.50 0.48
N GLY A 193 18.04 10.60 1.16
CA GLY A 193 17.85 11.40 2.37
C GLY A 193 17.67 12.90 2.12
N ALA A 194 17.46 13.32 0.87
CA ALA A 194 17.15 14.72 0.56
C ALA A 194 15.65 14.99 0.74
N LEU A 195 15.33 16.15 1.32
CA LEU A 195 13.95 16.61 1.50
C LEU A 195 13.33 17.04 0.16
N ARG A 196 12.05 16.69 -0.05
CA ARG A 196 11.22 17.08 -1.19
C ARG A 196 10.27 18.18 -0.75
N TYR A 197 10.21 19.26 -1.54
CA TYR A 197 9.22 20.33 -1.39
C TYR A 197 8.56 20.63 -2.75
N PRO A 198 7.23 20.59 -2.86
CA PRO A 198 6.25 20.08 -1.89
C PRO A 198 6.23 18.54 -1.85
N ALA A 199 5.75 17.97 -0.74
CA ALA A 199 5.36 16.56 -0.70
C ALA A 199 4.10 16.41 -1.58
N PHE A 200 4.12 15.50 -2.55
CA PHE A 200 2.95 15.15 -3.35
C PHE A 200 1.93 14.41 -2.50
#